data_AF-A0A2E0SVR7-F1
#
_entry.id   AF-A0A2E0SVR7-F1
#
_cell.length_a   1.000
_cell.length_b   1.000
_cell.length_c   1.000
_cell.angle_alpha   90.00
_cell.angle_beta   90.00
_cell.angle_gamma   90.00
#
_symmetry.space_group_name_H-M   'P 1'
#
loop_
_entity.id
_entity.type
_entity.pdbx_description
1 polymer ?
#
loop_
_entity_poly.entity_id
_entity_poly.type
_entity_poly.pdbx_seq_one_letter_code
_entity_poly.pdbx_strand_id
1 'polypeptide(L)'
;MPGGAATSRCRTRSPRRLVAVAAVGSALALGGCAPSAPVVEPEGISVVLYQTRSDVAAGLLEIQVVNDGTEPLLVTRAAYRGPEFAGALVWHGDGSTVHAGHRLDLAVPLDDVTCANDSAAPASVELTIQRDGREQTLTRTPSDPFGQVERLQEEGCFAASLAELGELRIVRLELPAEASDPARLVFAVDPAGDGGYTVTGARRTTLVSPAVDGIGRDEAPLGWQITAGADSWALEIVPTRCDPHAVREDKQGTLIPLTVRRDDGAEGRLVLAAPAAIRPQIIDYVARACGDEP
;
A
#
# COMPACT_ATOMS: atom_id res chain seq x y z
N MET A 1 -52.35 24.39 9.72
CA MET A 1 -53.77 24.29 9.33
C MET A 1 -54.16 22.82 9.29
N PRO A 2 -55.10 22.38 10.14
CA PRO A 2 -55.60 21.01 10.18
C PRO A 2 -56.91 20.87 9.38
N GLY A 3 -57.23 19.66 8.92
CA GLY A 3 -58.54 19.30 8.37
C GLY A 3 -58.42 18.41 7.13
N GLY A 4 -59.07 17.25 7.03
CA GLY A 4 -60.07 16.65 7.88
C GLY A 4 -60.35 15.20 7.46
N ALA A 5 -60.92 14.46 8.40
CA ALA A 5 -61.46 13.12 8.24
C ALA A 5 -62.89 13.16 7.65
N ALA A 6 -63.29 12.10 6.94
CA ALA A 6 -64.67 11.62 6.81
C ALA A 6 -64.67 10.25 6.06
N THR A 7 -64.73 9.12 6.76
CA THR A 7 -65.93 8.34 7.15
C THR A 7 -66.81 7.78 6.02
N SER A 8 -66.74 6.45 5.88
CA SER A 8 -67.85 5.47 5.77
C SER A 8 -68.91 5.61 4.65
N ARG A 9 -69.18 4.50 3.95
CA ARG A 9 -70.38 3.66 4.19
C ARG A 9 -70.43 2.43 3.29
N CYS A 10 -70.77 1.32 3.93
CA CYS A 10 -71.18 0.04 3.36
C CYS A 10 -72.56 0.16 2.70
N ARG A 11 -72.78 -0.46 1.53
CA ARG A 11 -74.11 -0.91 1.10
C ARG A 11 -74.04 -2.23 0.35
N THR A 12 -74.88 -3.14 0.83
CA THR A 12 -75.17 -4.50 0.38
C THR A 12 -76.13 -4.50 -0.81
N ARG A 13 -75.98 -5.49 -1.72
CA ARG A 13 -77.01 -6.49 -2.09
C ARG A 13 -76.62 -7.29 -3.35
N SER A 14 -76.54 -8.61 -3.16
CA SER A 14 -76.58 -9.68 -4.18
C SER A 14 -78.02 -9.84 -4.73
N PRO A 15 -78.39 -10.82 -5.60
CA PRO A 15 -77.64 -11.75 -6.47
C PRO A 15 -78.18 -11.78 -7.93
N ARG A 16 -77.49 -12.48 -8.84
CA ARG A 16 -78.08 -13.54 -9.70
C ARG A 16 -77.08 -14.18 -10.65
N ARG A 17 -76.80 -15.46 -10.33
CA ARG A 17 -76.52 -16.63 -11.17
C ARG A 17 -76.25 -16.39 -12.67
N LEU A 18 -75.12 -16.92 -13.16
CA LEU A 18 -75.12 -17.88 -14.26
C LEU A 18 -73.87 -18.75 -14.22
N VAL A 19 -74.12 -20.03 -14.46
CA VAL A 19 -73.21 -21.18 -14.48
C VAL A 19 -72.35 -21.13 -15.74
N ALA A 20 -71.05 -21.42 -15.62
CA ALA A 20 -70.28 -22.06 -16.67
C ALA A 20 -69.08 -22.80 -16.05
N VAL A 21 -69.19 -24.12 -15.99
CA VAL A 21 -68.10 -25.05 -15.77
C VAL A 21 -67.20 -25.00 -17.01
N ALA A 22 -65.93 -24.64 -16.84
CA ALA A 22 -64.91 -24.85 -17.85
C ALA A 22 -63.60 -25.26 -17.13
N ALA A 23 -63.30 -26.56 -17.20
CA ALA A 23 -62.05 -27.14 -16.79
C ALA A 23 -60.95 -26.74 -17.77
N VAL A 24 -59.88 -26.10 -17.31
CA VAL A 24 -58.62 -25.96 -18.07
C VAL A 24 -57.43 -26.04 -17.11
N GLY A 25 -56.72 -27.17 -17.22
CA GLY A 25 -55.26 -27.27 -17.20
C GLY A 25 -54.49 -26.70 -16.01
N SER A 26 -54.23 -27.53 -15.01
CA SER A 26 -53.06 -27.42 -14.15
C SER A 26 -51.78 -27.53 -14.99
N ALA A 27 -51.22 -26.39 -15.41
CA ALA A 27 -49.86 -26.33 -15.94
C ALA A 27 -48.87 -26.37 -14.76
N LEU A 28 -48.48 -27.59 -14.38
CA LEU A 28 -47.28 -27.85 -13.59
C LEU A 28 -46.08 -27.31 -14.37
N ALA A 29 -45.64 -26.09 -14.04
CA ALA A 29 -44.33 -25.60 -14.44
C ALA A 29 -43.28 -26.43 -13.69
N LEU A 30 -42.86 -27.53 -14.30
CA LEU A 30 -41.62 -28.22 -13.97
C LEU A 30 -40.48 -27.26 -14.31
N GLY A 31 -40.13 -26.39 -13.36
CA GLY A 31 -38.88 -25.66 -13.36
C GLY A 31 -37.76 -26.68 -13.23
N GLY A 32 -37.32 -27.22 -14.35
CA GLY A 32 -36.16 -28.10 -14.41
C GLY A 32 -34.95 -27.32 -13.92
N CYS A 33 -34.43 -27.71 -12.75
CA CYS A 33 -33.07 -27.40 -12.36
C CYS A 33 -32.14 -28.07 -13.38
N ALA A 34 -31.81 -27.36 -14.46
CA ALA A 34 -30.69 -27.75 -15.29
C ALA A 34 -29.44 -27.66 -14.41
N PRO A 35 -28.63 -28.73 -14.31
CA PRO A 35 -27.37 -28.65 -13.59
C PRO A 35 -26.51 -27.58 -14.25
N SER A 36 -26.10 -26.58 -13.47
CA SER A 36 -25.12 -25.59 -13.91
C SER A 36 -23.87 -26.33 -14.38
N ALA A 37 -23.45 -26.07 -15.61
CA ALA A 37 -22.22 -26.66 -16.15
C ALA A 37 -21.05 -26.37 -15.21
N PRO A 38 -20.15 -27.33 -14.97
CA PRO A 38 -19.00 -27.14 -14.09
C PRO A 38 -18.15 -25.97 -14.60
N VAL A 39 -17.82 -25.04 -13.71
CA VAL A 39 -16.90 -23.93 -14.00
C VAL A 39 -15.50 -24.53 -14.10
N VAL A 40 -14.91 -24.49 -15.30
CA VAL A 40 -13.55 -24.97 -15.53
C VAL A 40 -12.56 -23.88 -15.11
N GLU A 41 -11.74 -24.18 -14.12
CA GLU A 41 -10.72 -23.25 -13.64
C GLU A 41 -9.59 -23.09 -14.66
N PRO A 42 -9.11 -21.87 -14.94
CA PRO A 42 -7.92 -21.68 -15.77
C PRO A 42 -6.67 -22.24 -15.08
N GLU A 43 -5.96 -23.10 -15.81
CA GLU A 43 -4.67 -23.63 -15.42
C GLU A 43 -3.54 -22.65 -15.75
N GLY A 44 -2.37 -22.81 -15.13
CA GLY A 44 -1.19 -21.99 -15.42
C GLY A 44 -1.22 -20.57 -14.88
N ILE A 45 -2.15 -20.24 -13.97
CA ILE A 45 -2.22 -18.91 -13.34
C ILE A 45 -1.52 -18.95 -11.99
N SER A 46 -0.48 -18.14 -11.82
CA SER A 46 0.23 -17.96 -10.54
C SER A 46 0.32 -16.47 -10.17
N VAL A 47 0.66 -16.21 -8.91
CA VAL A 47 0.80 -14.84 -8.40
C VAL A 47 2.08 -14.68 -7.60
N VAL A 48 2.74 -13.54 -7.79
CA VAL A 48 3.99 -13.16 -7.14
C VAL A 48 3.81 -11.81 -6.48
N LEU A 49 4.30 -11.67 -5.25
CA LEU A 49 4.34 -10.40 -4.53
C LEU A 49 5.72 -9.77 -4.68
N TYR A 50 5.77 -8.51 -5.08
CA TYR A 50 6.99 -7.72 -4.97
C TYR A 50 6.70 -6.22 -4.89
N GLN A 51 7.75 -5.38 -4.88
CA GLN A 51 7.60 -3.92 -5.04
C GLN A 51 8.65 -3.43 -6.03
N THR A 52 8.26 -2.57 -6.99
CA THR A 52 9.25 -1.82 -7.76
C THR A 52 9.83 -0.67 -6.93
N ARG A 53 10.86 -0.01 -7.45
CA ARG A 53 11.41 1.19 -6.80
C ARG A 53 10.39 2.32 -6.69
N SER A 54 9.48 2.43 -7.67
CA SER A 54 8.41 3.41 -7.66
C SER A 54 7.37 3.10 -6.59
N ASP A 55 7.02 1.82 -6.43
CA ASP A 55 5.96 1.38 -5.51
C ASP A 55 6.38 1.47 -4.06
N VAL A 56 7.64 1.17 -3.74
CA VAL A 56 8.17 1.43 -2.39
C VAL A 56 8.00 2.91 -2.02
N ALA A 57 8.31 3.83 -2.94
CA ALA A 57 8.16 5.27 -2.68
C ALA A 57 6.70 5.73 -2.61
N ALA A 58 5.79 4.98 -3.24
CA ALA A 58 4.36 5.23 -3.21
C ALA A 58 3.61 4.47 -2.11
N GLY A 59 4.29 3.61 -1.33
CA GLY A 59 3.66 2.76 -0.32
C GLY A 59 2.71 1.71 -0.93
N LEU A 60 3.11 1.11 -2.06
CA LEU A 60 2.31 0.12 -2.79
C LEU A 60 3.00 -1.25 -2.80
N LEU A 61 2.23 -2.33 -2.73
CA LEU A 61 2.66 -3.69 -3.04
C LEU A 61 2.17 -4.07 -4.44
N GLU A 62 2.96 -4.79 -5.23
CA GLU A 62 2.49 -5.32 -6.52
C GLU A 62 2.06 -6.78 -6.37
N ILE A 63 0.84 -7.07 -6.84
CA ILE A 63 0.37 -8.42 -7.10
C ILE A 63 0.61 -8.68 -8.59
N GLN A 64 1.70 -9.37 -8.93
CA GLN A 64 1.98 -9.78 -10.30
C GLN A 64 1.22 -11.06 -10.62
N VAL A 65 0.30 -10.96 -11.58
CA VAL A 65 -0.42 -12.09 -12.14
C VAL A 65 0.40 -12.62 -13.31
N VAL A 66 0.76 -13.90 -13.25
CA VAL A 66 1.48 -14.60 -14.32
C VAL A 66 0.52 -15.58 -14.97
N ASN A 67 0.37 -15.49 -16.30
CA ASN A 67 -0.48 -16.37 -17.09
C ASN A 67 0.38 -17.26 -17.99
N ASP A 68 0.78 -18.42 -17.49
CA ASP A 68 1.45 -19.47 -18.27
C ASP A 68 0.44 -20.40 -18.99
N GLY A 69 -0.85 -20.07 -18.93
CA GLY A 69 -1.92 -20.76 -19.65
C GLY A 69 -1.95 -20.40 -21.13
N THR A 70 -2.97 -20.89 -21.83
CA THR A 70 -3.13 -20.69 -23.29
C THR A 70 -4.16 -19.63 -23.66
N GLU A 71 -4.96 -19.18 -22.71
CA GLU A 71 -6.07 -18.24 -22.92
C GLU A 71 -5.82 -16.92 -22.18
N PRO A 72 -6.27 -15.76 -22.72
CA PRO A 72 -6.17 -14.49 -22.02
C PRO A 72 -7.05 -14.46 -20.76
N LEU A 73 -6.56 -13.80 -19.72
CA LEU A 73 -7.24 -13.63 -18.44
C LEU A 73 -7.65 -12.17 -18.26
N LEU A 74 -8.95 -11.86 -18.27
CA LEU A 74 -9.42 -10.51 -17.94
C LEU A 74 -9.60 -10.39 -16.42
N VAL A 75 -8.63 -9.77 -15.73
CA VAL A 75 -8.66 -9.54 -14.29
C VAL A 75 -9.40 -8.23 -14.01
N THR A 76 -10.40 -8.27 -13.14
CA THR A 76 -11.22 -7.10 -12.75
C THR A 76 -11.00 -6.69 -11.30
N ARG A 77 -10.46 -7.60 -10.48
CA ARG A 77 -10.04 -7.34 -9.10
C ARG A 77 -8.93 -8.30 -8.71
N ALA A 78 -8.01 -7.82 -7.88
CA ALA A 78 -7.08 -8.66 -7.15
C ALA A 78 -7.06 -8.22 -5.69
N ALA A 79 -7.04 -9.17 -4.75
CA ALA A 79 -6.95 -8.85 -3.33
C ALA A 79 -5.99 -9.80 -2.64
N TYR A 80 -4.93 -9.26 -2.07
CA TYR A 80 -4.07 -9.98 -1.15
C TYR A 80 -4.67 -9.96 0.26
N ARG A 81 -4.69 -11.11 0.91
CA ARG A 81 -5.11 -11.30 2.30
C ARG A 81 -4.06 -12.12 3.02
N GLY A 82 -3.46 -11.55 4.04
CA GLY A 82 -2.50 -12.20 4.90
C GLY A 82 -2.62 -11.69 6.33
N PRO A 83 -2.12 -12.44 7.33
CA PRO A 83 -2.15 -12.03 8.74
C PRO A 83 -1.32 -10.78 9.04
N GLU A 84 -0.44 -10.38 8.12
CA GLU A 84 0.56 -9.32 8.31
C GLU A 84 -0.04 -7.91 8.21
N PHE A 85 -1.23 -7.78 7.63
CA PHE A 85 -1.94 -6.51 7.46
C PHE A 85 -3.31 -6.55 8.13
N ALA A 86 -3.81 -5.39 8.57
CA ALA A 86 -5.09 -5.25 9.24
C ALA A 86 -6.28 -5.56 8.29
N GLY A 87 -6.10 -5.27 7.00
CA GLY A 87 -7.10 -5.46 5.96
C GLY A 87 -6.55 -6.15 4.70
N ALA A 88 -7.46 -6.38 3.75
CA ALA A 88 -7.07 -6.87 2.44
C ALA A 88 -6.47 -5.73 1.61
N LEU A 89 -5.37 -6.00 0.93
CA LEU A 89 -4.78 -5.05 -0.01
C LEU A 89 -5.42 -5.27 -1.37
N VAL A 90 -6.20 -4.31 -1.85
CA VAL A 90 -7.10 -4.51 -2.99
C VAL A 90 -6.73 -3.63 -4.17
N TRP A 91 -6.58 -4.25 -5.34
CA TRP A 91 -6.51 -3.57 -6.61
C TRP A 91 -7.92 -3.54 -7.23
N HIS A 92 -8.33 -2.36 -7.66
CA HIS A 92 -9.55 -2.13 -8.42
C HIS A 92 -9.18 -1.56 -9.79
N GLY A 93 -9.72 -2.13 -10.86
CA GLY A 93 -9.58 -1.58 -12.21
C GLY A 93 -10.78 -1.91 -13.09
N ASP A 94 -10.88 -1.24 -14.23
CA ASP A 94 -11.95 -1.42 -15.22
C ASP A 94 -11.81 -2.71 -16.05
N GLY A 95 -11.00 -3.66 -15.56
CA GLY A 95 -10.57 -4.85 -16.30
C GLY A 95 -9.19 -4.64 -16.92
N SER A 96 -8.29 -5.60 -16.70
CA SER A 96 -6.98 -5.65 -17.33
C SER A 96 -6.69 -7.06 -17.83
N THR A 97 -6.29 -7.17 -19.09
CA THR A 97 -6.07 -8.45 -19.75
C THR A 97 -4.62 -8.90 -19.55
N VAL A 98 -4.44 -10.09 -18.97
CA VAL A 98 -3.17 -10.81 -18.94
C VAL A 98 -3.17 -11.82 -20.06
N HIS A 99 -2.46 -11.53 -21.16
CA HIS A 99 -2.34 -12.45 -22.29
C HIS A 99 -1.59 -13.72 -21.90
N ALA A 100 -1.81 -14.80 -22.65
CA ALA A 100 -1.06 -16.05 -22.50
C ALA A 100 0.45 -15.83 -22.69
N GLY A 101 1.26 -16.30 -21.75
CA GLY A 101 2.71 -16.09 -21.69
C GLY A 101 3.14 -14.70 -21.19
N HIS A 102 2.20 -13.87 -20.71
CA HIS A 102 2.48 -12.55 -20.17
C HIS A 102 2.27 -12.48 -18.65
N ARG A 103 2.79 -11.39 -18.09
CA ARG A 103 2.59 -10.98 -16.70
C ARG A 103 1.98 -9.59 -16.64
N LEU A 104 1.24 -9.32 -15.58
CA LEU A 104 0.66 -8.00 -15.31
C LEU A 104 0.79 -7.67 -13.83
N ASP A 105 1.25 -6.46 -13.55
CA ASP A 105 1.48 -5.97 -12.20
C ASP A 105 0.28 -5.14 -11.74
N LEU A 106 -0.31 -5.53 -10.61
CA LEU A 106 -1.48 -4.90 -10.03
C LEU A 106 -1.07 -4.26 -8.69
N ALA A 107 -0.77 -2.96 -8.72
CA ALA A 107 -0.35 -2.23 -7.54
C ALA A 107 -1.51 -2.02 -6.55
N VAL A 108 -1.31 -2.41 -5.30
CA VAL A 108 -2.27 -2.27 -4.19
C VAL A 108 -1.68 -1.36 -3.12
N PRO A 109 -2.46 -0.42 -2.56
CA PRO A 109 -2.00 0.35 -1.41
C PRO A 109 -1.76 -0.57 -0.22
N LEU A 110 -0.70 -0.27 0.54
CA LEU A 110 -0.47 -0.92 1.83
C LEU A 110 -1.51 -0.42 2.85
N ASP A 111 -1.92 -1.33 3.73
CA ASP A 111 -2.74 -1.05 4.91
C ASP A 111 -1.85 -1.10 6.16
N ASP A 112 -2.39 -0.77 7.33
CA ASP A 112 -1.69 -0.89 8.60
C ASP A 112 -1.25 -2.34 8.83
N VAL A 113 -0.05 -2.52 9.41
CA VAL A 113 0.48 -3.84 9.74
C VAL A 113 -0.10 -4.37 11.05
N THR A 114 -0.24 -5.69 11.15
CA THR A 114 -0.62 -6.36 12.40
C THR A 114 0.64 -6.87 13.11
N CYS A 115 0.90 -6.40 14.33
CA CYS A 115 2.12 -6.75 15.08
C CYS A 115 1.97 -7.90 16.07
N ALA A 116 0.73 -8.33 16.36
CA ALA A 116 0.45 -9.50 17.17
C ALA A 116 0.30 -10.72 16.25
N ASN A 117 1.37 -11.52 16.14
CA ASN A 117 1.41 -12.71 15.27
C ASN A 117 0.73 -13.94 15.89
N ASP A 118 -0.55 -13.82 16.26
CA ASP A 118 -1.32 -14.94 16.80
C ASP A 118 -2.09 -15.72 15.71
N SER A 119 -2.11 -15.21 14.47
CA SER A 119 -2.83 -15.84 13.37
C SER A 119 -1.93 -16.75 12.53
N ALA A 120 -2.24 -18.03 12.51
CA ALA A 120 -1.64 -19.02 11.60
C ALA A 120 -2.35 -19.10 10.24
N ALA A 121 -3.22 -18.14 9.90
CA ALA A 121 -3.97 -18.17 8.65
C ALA A 121 -3.00 -18.01 7.45
N PRO A 122 -3.05 -18.89 6.44
CA PRO A 122 -2.18 -18.78 5.29
C PRO A 122 -2.55 -17.56 4.44
N ALA A 123 -1.54 -16.86 3.93
CA ALA A 123 -1.74 -15.77 2.99
C ALA A 123 -2.31 -16.29 1.65
N SER A 124 -3.14 -15.46 1.01
CA SER A 124 -3.81 -15.79 -0.25
C SER A 124 -4.04 -14.54 -1.10
N VAL A 125 -4.18 -14.76 -2.41
CA VAL A 125 -4.64 -13.75 -3.37
C VAL A 125 -5.94 -14.24 -4.00
N GLU A 126 -6.98 -13.42 -3.91
CA GLU A 126 -8.26 -13.60 -4.61
C GLU A 126 -8.26 -12.77 -5.90
N LEU A 127 -8.28 -13.43 -7.05
CA LEU A 127 -8.42 -12.80 -8.36
C LEU A 127 -9.87 -12.93 -8.83
N THR A 128 -10.53 -11.81 -9.12
CA THR A 128 -11.82 -11.81 -9.82
C THR A 128 -11.56 -11.63 -11.31
N ILE A 129 -11.97 -12.62 -12.10
CA ILE A 129 -11.74 -12.69 -13.54
C ILE A 129 -13.06 -12.73 -14.30
N GLN A 130 -13.04 -12.27 -15.54
CA GLN A 130 -14.16 -12.39 -16.47
C GLN A 130 -13.81 -13.41 -17.56
N ARG A 131 -14.65 -14.43 -17.71
CA ARG A 131 -14.51 -15.50 -18.70
C ARG A 131 -15.88 -15.88 -19.27
N ASP A 132 -16.01 -15.92 -20.60
CA ASP A 132 -17.26 -16.25 -21.28
C ASP A 132 -18.48 -15.44 -20.81
N GLY A 133 -18.25 -14.16 -20.49
CA GLY A 133 -19.27 -13.24 -19.97
C GLY A 133 -19.73 -13.55 -18.54
N ARG A 134 -18.98 -14.36 -17.79
CA ARG A 134 -19.22 -14.68 -16.38
C ARG A 134 -18.03 -14.28 -15.53
N GLU A 135 -18.35 -13.83 -14.32
CA GLU A 135 -17.37 -13.60 -13.28
C GLU A 135 -16.98 -14.92 -12.60
N GLN A 136 -15.69 -15.10 -12.35
CA GLN A 136 -15.14 -16.23 -11.61
C GLN A 136 -14.07 -15.72 -10.64
N THR A 137 -14.01 -16.30 -9.44
CA THR A 137 -12.94 -16.02 -8.47
C THR A 137 -11.93 -17.15 -8.46
N LEU A 138 -10.64 -16.81 -8.53
CA LEU A 138 -9.51 -17.72 -8.35
C LEU A 138 -8.81 -17.39 -7.04
N THR A 139 -8.53 -18.40 -6.23
CA THR A 139 -7.68 -18.24 -5.04
C THR A 139 -6.31 -18.83 -5.32
N ARG A 140 -5.26 -18.05 -5.11
CA ARG A 140 -3.87 -18.49 -5.30
C ARG A 140 -3.06 -18.22 -4.05
N THR A 141 -2.17 -19.14 -3.71
CA THR A 141 -1.11 -18.87 -2.74
C THR A 141 -0.04 -18.04 -3.43
N PRO A 142 0.26 -16.82 -2.95
CA PRO A 142 1.33 -16.02 -3.51
C PRO A 142 2.69 -16.62 -3.20
N SER A 143 3.62 -16.46 -4.15
CA SER A 143 5.05 -16.52 -3.83
C SER A 143 5.56 -15.13 -3.46
N ASP A 144 6.50 -15.07 -2.53
CA ASP A 144 7.21 -13.86 -2.13
C ASP A 144 8.72 -14.14 -2.19
N PRO A 145 9.31 -14.18 -3.40
CA PRO A 145 10.70 -14.61 -3.58
C PRO A 145 11.73 -13.63 -2.97
N PHE A 146 11.29 -12.42 -2.60
CA PHE A 146 12.14 -11.37 -2.06
C PHE A 146 11.85 -11.05 -0.59
N GLY A 147 10.93 -11.77 0.07
CA GLY A 147 10.57 -11.57 1.48
C GLY A 147 9.96 -10.19 1.74
N GLN A 148 9.19 -9.64 0.80
CA GLN A 148 8.62 -8.31 0.92
C GLN A 148 7.59 -8.20 2.03
N VAL A 149 6.73 -9.21 2.19
CA VAL A 149 5.65 -9.18 3.19
C VAL A 149 6.23 -9.18 4.59
N GLU A 150 7.16 -10.10 4.86
CA GLU A 150 7.88 -10.18 6.14
C GLU A 150 8.60 -8.87 6.45
N ARG A 151 9.38 -8.34 5.49
CA ARG A 151 10.07 -7.06 5.66
C ARG A 151 9.11 -5.91 5.95
N LEU A 152 8.01 -5.80 5.21
CA LEU A 152 7.02 -4.73 5.39
C LEU A 152 6.37 -4.81 6.78
N GLN A 153 6.07 -6.02 7.25
CA GLN A 153 5.53 -6.23 8.59
C GLN A 153 6.53 -5.83 9.67
N GLU A 154 7.78 -6.30 9.58
CA GLU A 154 8.84 -5.99 10.54
C GLU A 154 9.13 -4.49 10.60
N GLU A 155 9.31 -3.84 9.45
CA GLU A 155 9.57 -2.40 9.36
C GLU A 155 8.37 -1.58 9.86
N GLY A 156 7.15 -1.98 9.49
CA GLY A 156 5.92 -1.32 9.93
C GLY A 156 5.70 -1.44 11.43
N CYS A 157 5.93 -2.61 12.01
CA CYS A 157 5.74 -2.85 13.45
C CYS A 157 6.80 -2.16 14.29
N PHE A 158 8.05 -2.12 13.79
CA PHE A 158 9.08 -1.35 14.43
C PHE A 158 8.75 0.15 14.41
N ALA A 159 8.33 0.69 13.26
CA ALA A 159 7.90 2.08 13.13
C ALA A 159 6.71 2.42 14.03
N ALA A 160 5.68 1.57 14.09
CA ALA A 160 4.54 1.74 14.99
C ALA A 160 4.98 1.77 16.46
N SER A 161 5.90 0.90 16.86
CA SER A 161 6.43 0.89 18.22
C SER A 161 7.25 2.14 18.58
N LEU A 162 7.90 2.78 17.59
CA LEU A 162 8.56 4.07 17.78
C LEU A 162 7.56 5.22 17.86
N ALA A 163 6.48 5.18 17.08
CA ALA A 163 5.43 6.20 17.11
C ALA A 163 4.75 6.30 18.49
N GLU A 164 4.65 5.19 19.22
CA GLU A 164 4.19 5.18 20.63
C GLU A 164 5.10 5.95 21.59
N LEU A 165 6.39 6.08 21.26
CA LEU A 165 7.42 6.81 22.03
C LEU A 165 7.65 8.25 21.52
N GLY A 166 7.19 8.54 20.31
CA GLY A 166 7.29 9.84 19.66
C GLY A 166 7.62 9.73 18.18
N GLU A 167 6.81 10.39 17.35
CA GLU A 167 6.96 10.32 15.89
C GLU A 167 8.04 11.29 15.39
N LEU A 168 9.13 10.74 14.86
CA LEU A 168 10.18 11.51 14.21
C LEU A 168 9.78 11.86 12.76
N ARG A 169 9.86 13.14 12.40
CA ARG A 169 9.49 13.63 11.07
C ARG A 169 10.49 14.63 10.53
N ILE A 170 10.64 14.67 9.21
CA ILE A 170 11.41 15.70 8.51
C ILE A 170 10.54 16.95 8.42
N VAL A 171 10.99 18.07 9.00
CA VAL A 171 10.21 19.31 9.09
C VAL A 171 10.71 20.44 8.21
N ARG A 172 11.99 20.44 7.83
CA ARG A 172 12.55 21.38 6.85
C ARG A 172 13.84 20.86 6.22
N LEU A 173 14.18 21.44 5.08
CA LEU A 173 15.53 21.43 4.53
C LEU A 173 16.10 22.84 4.68
N GLU A 174 17.26 22.96 5.30
CA GLU A 174 18.04 24.19 5.34
C GLU A 174 19.10 24.11 4.25
N LEU A 175 18.97 24.99 3.26
CA LEU A 175 19.89 25.08 2.15
C LEU A 175 21.13 25.87 2.56
N PRO A 176 22.33 25.45 2.11
CA PRO A 176 23.53 26.25 2.30
C PRO A 176 23.47 27.52 1.43
N ALA A 177 24.34 28.49 1.76
CA ALA A 177 24.54 29.66 0.91
C ALA A 177 25.20 29.27 -0.42
N GLU A 178 26.24 28.44 -0.37
CA GLU A 178 26.91 27.89 -1.53
C GLU A 178 26.41 26.47 -1.81
N ALA A 179 25.98 26.18 -3.03
CA ALA A 179 25.39 24.88 -3.36
C ALA A 179 26.37 23.71 -3.19
N SER A 180 27.68 23.96 -3.18
CA SER A 180 28.72 22.96 -2.92
C SER A 180 28.82 22.53 -1.46
N ASP A 181 28.26 23.29 -0.54
CA ASP A 181 28.29 22.97 0.90
C ASP A 181 27.18 21.97 1.27
N PRO A 182 27.28 21.27 2.41
CA PRO A 182 26.21 20.39 2.87
C PRO A 182 24.91 21.15 3.19
N ALA A 183 23.78 20.59 2.76
CA ALA A 183 22.47 21.02 3.24
C ALA A 183 22.10 20.29 4.54
N ARG A 184 21.18 20.84 5.34
CA ARG A 184 20.75 20.22 6.61
C ARG A 184 19.29 19.79 6.54
N LEU A 185 19.03 18.49 6.60
CA LEU A 185 17.68 17.96 6.83
C LEU A 185 17.38 18.06 8.32
N VAL A 186 16.35 18.83 8.67
CA VAL A 186 15.95 19.04 10.06
C VAL A 186 14.78 18.13 10.38
N PHE A 187 14.91 17.45 11.51
CA PHE A 187 13.95 16.53 12.06
C PHE A 187 13.35 17.13 13.34
N ALA A 188 12.07 16.89 13.58
CA ALA A 188 11.43 17.15 14.85
C ALA A 188 10.74 15.87 15.32
N VAL A 189 10.58 15.74 16.62
CA VAL A 189 9.73 14.71 17.22
C VAL A 189 8.52 15.38 17.84
N ASP A 190 7.36 14.74 17.73
CA ASP A 190 6.25 14.98 18.64
C ASP A 190 6.30 13.86 19.71
N PRO A 191 6.84 14.10 20.93
CA PRO A 191 7.01 13.04 21.92
C PRO A 191 5.66 12.45 22.33
N ALA A 192 5.60 11.12 22.41
CA ALA A 192 4.43 10.38 22.87
C ALA A 192 4.85 9.44 23.99
N GLY A 193 4.04 9.34 25.04
CA GLY A 193 4.26 8.39 26.13
C GLY A 193 5.49 8.67 27.02
N ASP A 194 5.81 7.66 27.82
CA ASP A 194 6.99 7.62 28.69
C ASP A 194 8.07 6.75 28.04
N GLY A 195 9.32 7.20 28.05
CA GLY A 195 10.47 6.48 27.46
C GLY A 195 11.15 7.24 26.33
N GLY A 196 12.02 6.55 25.60
CA GLY A 196 12.75 7.13 24.49
C GLY A 196 13.41 6.10 23.58
N TYR A 197 14.04 6.62 22.55
CA TYR A 197 14.88 5.84 21.64
C TYR A 197 16.04 6.70 21.14
N THR A 198 17.09 6.05 20.66
CA THR A 198 18.24 6.72 20.06
C THR A 198 18.27 6.45 18.57
N VAL A 199 18.32 7.50 17.74
CA VAL A 199 18.73 7.36 16.34
C VAL A 199 20.24 7.21 16.33
N THR A 200 20.71 6.02 15.96
CA THR A 200 22.12 5.60 16.04
C THR A 200 22.87 5.83 14.73
N GLY A 201 22.16 6.02 13.62
CA GLY A 201 22.80 6.30 12.34
C GLY A 201 21.83 6.69 11.23
N ALA A 202 22.39 7.21 10.15
CA ALA A 202 21.70 7.47 8.89
C ALA A 202 22.49 6.83 7.74
N ARG A 203 21.81 6.23 6.78
CA ARG A 203 22.44 5.61 5.60
C ARG A 203 22.22 6.46 4.35
N ARG A 204 23.15 6.37 3.39
CA ARG A 204 22.99 7.01 2.09
C ARG A 204 21.79 6.45 1.33
N THR A 205 21.30 7.26 0.40
CA THR A 205 20.34 6.88 -0.62
C THR A 205 21.00 6.96 -2.00
N THR A 206 20.22 6.81 -3.08
CA THR A 206 20.73 7.05 -4.44
C THR A 206 21.01 8.54 -4.69
N LEU A 207 20.30 9.43 -4.00
CA LEU A 207 20.31 10.87 -4.28
C LEU A 207 21.18 11.65 -3.28
N VAL A 208 21.06 11.34 -1.99
CA VAL A 208 21.76 12.03 -0.91
C VAL A 208 22.48 11.07 0.04
N SER A 209 23.69 11.46 0.43
CA SER A 209 24.52 10.79 1.43
C SER A 209 24.56 11.65 2.70
N PRO A 210 24.50 11.05 3.90
CA PRO A 210 24.82 11.78 5.12
C PRO A 210 26.27 12.27 5.07
N ALA A 211 26.53 13.48 5.53
CA ALA A 211 27.86 14.08 5.53
C ALA A 211 28.48 14.07 6.93
N VAL A 212 29.79 13.84 6.98
CA VAL A 212 30.62 13.99 8.18
C VAL A 212 31.83 14.82 7.78
N ASP A 213 32.00 15.98 8.41
CA ASP A 213 33.01 16.99 8.06
C ASP A 213 32.90 17.43 6.59
N GLY A 214 31.67 17.61 6.11
CA GLY A 214 31.36 17.99 4.73
C GLY A 214 31.56 16.88 3.69
N ILE A 215 31.95 15.67 4.10
CA ILE A 215 32.22 14.55 3.19
C ILE A 215 31.09 13.53 3.29
N GLY A 216 30.47 13.22 2.15
CA GLY A 216 29.44 12.18 2.05
C GLY A 216 29.95 10.81 2.47
N ARG A 217 29.16 10.11 3.29
CA ARG A 217 29.43 8.77 3.80
C ARG A 217 28.32 7.80 3.38
N ASP A 218 28.65 6.52 3.39
CA ASP A 218 27.66 5.45 3.19
C ASP A 218 26.72 5.33 4.38
N GLU A 219 27.28 5.58 5.56
CA GLU A 219 26.59 5.63 6.83
C GLU A 219 27.28 6.66 7.73
N ALA A 220 26.49 7.49 8.41
CA ALA A 220 27.00 8.41 9.44
C ALA A 220 26.47 7.97 10.80
N PRO A 221 27.35 7.78 11.81
CA PRO A 221 26.91 7.51 13.17
C PRO A 221 26.21 8.75 13.72
N LEU A 222 25.06 8.51 14.36
CA LEU A 222 24.28 9.53 15.06
C LEU A 222 24.17 9.14 16.55
N GLY A 223 23.65 10.07 17.34
CA GLY A 223 23.42 9.88 18.77
C GLY A 223 22.22 10.68 19.24
N TRP A 224 21.19 10.79 18.39
CA TRP A 224 20.03 11.62 18.68
C TRP A 224 19.14 10.91 19.68
N GLN A 225 19.13 11.40 20.91
CA GLN A 225 18.30 10.88 21.98
C GLN A 225 16.91 11.50 21.89
N ILE A 226 15.95 10.71 21.47
CA ILE A 226 14.55 11.10 21.37
C ILE A 226 13.91 10.84 22.72
N THR A 227 13.68 11.92 23.49
CA THR A 227 13.09 11.90 24.83
C THR A 227 12.14 13.08 25.00
N ALA A 228 11.32 13.08 26.05
CA ALA A 228 10.42 14.19 26.36
C ALA A 228 11.19 15.53 26.51
N GLY A 229 10.80 16.54 25.71
CA GLY A 229 11.38 17.89 25.74
C GLY A 229 12.56 18.14 24.80
N ALA A 230 12.89 17.19 23.91
CA ALA A 230 13.84 17.42 22.82
C ALA A 230 13.11 17.89 21.55
N ASP A 231 13.58 18.97 20.94
CA ASP A 231 12.77 19.72 19.96
C ASP A 231 13.19 19.53 18.49
N SER A 232 14.49 19.32 18.21
CA SER A 232 14.94 19.11 16.82
C SER A 232 16.36 18.55 16.69
N TRP A 233 16.62 17.89 15.57
CA TRP A 233 17.93 17.41 15.14
C TRP A 233 18.17 17.76 13.68
N ALA A 234 19.43 17.73 13.24
CA ALA A 234 19.78 17.99 11.86
C ALA A 234 20.79 16.98 11.34
N LEU A 235 20.52 16.42 10.16
CA LEU A 235 21.45 15.61 9.39
C LEU A 235 22.03 16.47 8.27
N GLU A 236 23.35 16.62 8.23
CA GLU A 236 24.01 17.15 7.03
C GLU A 236 23.93 16.12 5.91
N ILE A 237 23.57 16.59 4.72
CA ILE A 237 23.49 15.79 3.51
C ILE A 237 24.24 16.46 2.37
N VAL A 238 24.83 15.63 1.51
CA VAL A 238 25.46 16.02 0.24
C VAL A 238 24.96 15.10 -0.88
N PRO A 239 25.07 15.49 -2.16
CA PRO A 239 24.75 14.60 -3.27
C PRO A 239 25.55 13.30 -3.20
N THR A 240 24.89 12.15 -3.38
CA THR A 240 25.58 10.86 -3.49
C THR A 240 26.32 10.73 -4.82
N ARG A 241 25.75 11.29 -5.88
CA ARG A 241 26.28 11.26 -7.24
C ARG A 241 25.70 12.41 -8.06
N CYS A 242 26.46 12.86 -9.05
CA CYS A 242 26.10 13.96 -9.96
C CYS A 242 25.85 13.51 -11.41
N ASP A 243 25.34 12.28 -11.59
CA ASP A 243 24.93 11.82 -12.92
C ASP A 243 23.46 12.22 -13.19
N PRO A 244 23.17 13.06 -14.20
CA PRO A 244 21.82 13.59 -14.43
C PRO A 244 20.76 12.53 -14.70
N HIS A 245 21.15 11.36 -15.24
CA HIS A 245 20.21 10.25 -15.45
C HIS A 245 19.72 9.69 -14.11
N ALA A 246 20.64 9.45 -13.17
CA ALA A 246 20.28 8.97 -11.85
C ALA A 246 19.44 9.97 -11.06
N VAL A 247 19.73 11.27 -11.15
CA VAL A 247 18.95 12.29 -10.44
C VAL A 247 17.51 12.37 -10.97
N ARG A 248 17.31 12.39 -12.29
CA ARG A 248 15.97 12.54 -12.90
C ARG A 248 15.07 11.31 -12.76
N GLU A 249 15.65 10.11 -12.78
CA GLU A 249 14.89 8.86 -12.68
C GLU A 249 14.74 8.35 -11.24
N ASP A 250 15.37 9.01 -10.26
CA ASP A 250 15.31 8.56 -8.89
C ASP A 250 13.89 8.68 -8.30
N LYS A 251 13.43 7.57 -7.71
CA LYS A 251 12.11 7.47 -7.07
C LYS A 251 12.20 7.37 -5.55
N GLN A 252 13.34 6.94 -5.02
CA GLN A 252 13.51 6.54 -3.61
C GLN A 252 14.55 7.36 -2.84
N GLY A 253 15.35 8.19 -3.51
CA GLY A 253 16.45 8.94 -2.92
C GLY A 253 16.04 10.02 -1.92
N THR A 254 14.73 10.20 -1.71
CA THR A 254 14.17 11.07 -0.66
C THR A 254 13.49 10.27 0.46
N LEU A 255 13.62 8.94 0.45
CA LEU A 255 13.33 8.07 1.58
C LEU A 255 14.60 7.99 2.42
N ILE A 256 14.61 8.57 3.62
CA ILE A 256 15.78 8.70 4.47
C ILE A 256 15.85 7.50 5.44
N PRO A 257 16.76 6.54 5.23
CA PRO A 257 16.91 5.39 6.12
C PRO A 257 17.73 5.76 7.37
N LEU A 258 17.11 5.57 8.53
CA LEU A 258 17.71 5.73 9.84
C LEU A 258 17.83 4.37 10.53
N THR A 259 18.91 4.18 11.28
CA THR A 259 19.04 3.09 12.25
C THR A 259 18.68 3.60 13.63
N VAL A 260 17.87 2.83 14.36
CA VAL A 260 17.29 3.24 15.63
C VAL A 260 17.45 2.11 16.63
N ARG A 261 17.71 2.50 17.88
CA ARG A 261 17.75 1.60 19.04
C ARG A 261 16.83 2.14 20.12
N ARG A 262 15.89 1.32 20.56
CA ARG A 262 15.00 1.60 21.70
C ARG A 262 15.73 1.37 23.03
N ASP A 263 15.22 1.99 24.10
CA ASP A 263 15.82 1.87 25.44
C ASP A 263 15.78 0.43 26.00
N ASP A 264 14.82 -0.39 25.55
CA ASP A 264 14.73 -1.82 25.88
C ASP A 264 15.73 -2.70 25.10
N GLY A 265 16.53 -2.09 24.21
CA GLY A 265 17.56 -2.75 23.41
C GLY A 265 17.09 -3.23 22.04
N ALA A 266 15.81 -3.08 21.67
CA ALA A 266 15.35 -3.42 20.34
C ALA A 266 15.98 -2.49 19.29
N GLU A 267 16.51 -3.06 18.21
CA GLU A 267 17.13 -2.33 17.10
C GLU A 267 16.38 -2.58 15.80
N GLY A 268 16.31 -1.55 14.95
CA GLY A 268 15.60 -1.65 13.68
C GLY A 268 15.86 -0.46 12.76
N ARG A 269 15.24 -0.49 11.58
CA ARG A 269 15.28 0.59 10.60
C ARG A 269 14.00 1.40 10.65
N LEU A 270 14.17 2.72 10.59
CA LEU A 270 13.09 3.68 10.36
C LEU A 270 13.36 4.37 9.02
N VAL A 271 12.41 4.31 8.08
CA VAL A 271 12.55 4.99 6.78
C VAL A 271 11.58 6.15 6.74
N LEU A 272 12.12 7.38 6.72
CA LEU A 272 11.31 8.59 6.68
C LEU A 272 11.21 9.14 5.26
N ALA A 273 10.01 9.20 4.72
CA ALA A 273 9.77 9.88 3.44
C ALA A 273 9.86 11.39 3.63
N ALA A 274 10.64 12.07 2.79
CA ALA A 274 10.61 13.52 2.74
C ALA A 274 9.18 13.99 2.36
N PRO A 275 8.57 14.91 3.12
CA PRO A 275 7.26 15.45 2.80
C PRO A 275 7.21 16.04 1.39
N ALA A 276 6.02 16.08 0.78
CA ALA A 276 5.82 16.58 -0.59
C ALA A 276 6.38 18.00 -0.82
N ALA A 277 6.41 18.84 0.23
CA ALA A 277 7.01 20.18 0.17
C ALA A 277 8.55 20.18 0.20
N ILE A 278 9.18 19.16 0.79
CA ILE A 278 10.63 19.07 1.00
C ILE A 278 11.30 18.23 -0.09
N ARG A 279 10.64 17.17 -0.57
CA ARG A 279 11.12 16.31 -1.67
C ARG A 279 11.67 17.10 -2.87
N PRO A 280 10.94 18.05 -3.49
CA PRO A 280 11.47 18.82 -4.60
C PRO A 280 12.67 19.69 -4.20
N GLN A 281 12.73 20.19 -2.96
CA GLN A 281 13.88 20.99 -2.49
C GLN A 281 15.16 20.17 -2.39
N ILE A 282 15.06 18.89 -1.99
CA ILE A 282 16.20 17.97 -1.97
C ILE A 282 16.72 17.74 -3.40
N ILE A 283 15.80 17.50 -4.35
CA ILE A 283 16.16 17.30 -5.76
C ILE A 283 16.84 18.55 -6.32
N ASP A 284 16.29 19.73 -6.04
CA ASP A 284 16.81 21.02 -6.51
C ASP A 284 18.14 21.41 -5.85
N TYR A 285 18.35 21.06 -4.59
CA TYR A 285 19.66 21.14 -3.95
C TYR A 285 20.69 20.29 -4.68
N VAL A 286 20.36 19.02 -4.97
CA VAL A 286 21.28 18.09 -5.63
C VAL A 286 21.62 18.56 -7.04
N ALA A 287 20.64 19.03 -7.82
CA ALA A 287 20.88 19.59 -9.15
C ALA A 287 21.89 20.76 -9.09
N ARG A 288 21.64 21.76 -8.23
CA ARG A 288 22.53 22.92 -8.06
C ARG A 288 23.93 22.53 -7.59
N ALA A 289 24.01 21.66 -6.58
CA ALA A 289 25.29 21.17 -6.05
C ALA A 289 26.11 20.42 -7.10
N CYS A 290 25.45 19.79 -8.06
CA CYS A 290 26.07 19.06 -9.16
C CYS A 290 26.35 19.92 -10.40
N GLY A 291 26.08 21.22 -10.36
CA GLY A 291 26.29 22.13 -11.49
C GLY A 291 25.25 22.02 -12.60
N ASP A 292 24.14 21.32 -12.33
CA ASP A 292 22.94 21.35 -13.17
C ASP A 292 22.14 22.61 -12.77
N GLU A 293 22.57 23.79 -13.21
CA GLU A 293 21.66 24.96 -13.20
C GLU A 293 20.60 24.77 -14.30
N PRO A 294 19.32 25.14 -14.05
CA PRO A 294 18.29 25.17 -15.09
C PRO A 294 18.59 26.16 -16.22
#